data_AF-A0A1G0GB17-F1
#
_entry.id   AF-A0A1G0GB17-F1
#
_cell.length_a   1.000
_cell.length_b   1.000
_cell.length_c   1.000
_cell.angle_alpha   90.00
_cell.angle_beta   90.00
_cell.angle_gamma   90.00
#
_symmetry.space_group_name_H-M   'P 1'
#
loop_
_entity.id
_entity.type
_entity.pdbx_description
1 polymer ?
#
loop_
_entity_poly.entity_id
_entity_poly.type
_entity_poly.pdbx_seq_one_letter_code
_entity_poly.pdbx_strand_id
1 'polypeptide(L)'
;MISFTELLTASDADLVRLFYKVQPGNETDFIKRINTAAAQLGINHSQLVCAIGFNKHIRDLSDIYSLLGFRSFKLLTYRQNEIFTTDTYHQLTIDNILDIYSVRLEDEEIRETLRDLLKPRLQHIEADIEKTDDPGHIISYRMEIHAIYTSGIADKTFADARLKNRNIAKYRVIANEANVIIDAGYFPPSNLFFMDSISVDEKRDLIEHKYISADMIANRLQNQHLPAEEREMLEDFI
;
A
#
# COMPACT_ATOMS: atom_id res chain seq x y z
N MET A 1 17.33 15.63 14.55
CA MET A 1 15.92 15.43 14.18
C MET A 1 15.75 13.94 13.98
N ILE A 2 14.69 13.34 14.50
CA ILE A 2 14.44 11.91 14.34
C ILE A 2 13.75 11.68 12.98
N SER A 3 14.12 10.61 12.29
CA SER A 3 13.45 10.18 11.06
C SER A 3 12.20 9.35 11.36
N PHE A 4 11.30 9.26 10.37
CA PHE A 4 10.12 8.42 10.44
C PHE A 4 10.48 6.94 10.74
N THR A 5 11.45 6.40 10.01
CA THR A 5 11.92 5.01 10.14
C THR A 5 12.51 4.71 11.51
N GLU A 6 13.31 5.63 12.06
CA GLU A 6 13.86 5.50 13.42
C GLU A 6 12.74 5.42 14.46
N LEU A 7 11.67 6.22 14.32
CA LEU A 7 10.54 6.20 15.26
C LEU A 7 9.71 4.91 15.13
N LEU A 8 9.48 4.49 13.89
CA LEU A 8 8.70 3.29 13.55
C LEU A 8 9.36 1.99 14.03
N THR A 9 10.69 1.95 14.05
CA THR A 9 11.48 0.76 14.42
C THR A 9 12.14 0.84 15.80
N ALA A 10 11.97 1.96 16.52
CA ALA A 10 12.55 2.16 17.84
C ALA A 10 12.14 1.06 18.82
N SER A 11 13.09 0.67 19.68
CA SER A 11 12.82 -0.19 20.83
C SER A 11 11.94 0.55 21.85
N ASP A 12 11.33 -0.21 22.78
CA ASP A 12 10.59 0.35 23.91
C ASP A 12 11.42 1.37 24.72
N ALA A 13 12.68 1.04 25.02
CA ALA A 13 13.60 1.90 25.75
C ALA A 13 13.93 3.19 24.99
N ASP A 14 14.11 3.11 23.67
CA ASP A 14 14.41 4.28 22.84
C ASP A 14 13.18 5.18 22.67
N LEU A 15 11.99 4.60 22.52
CA LEU A 15 10.72 5.34 22.54
C LEU A 15 10.56 6.11 23.87
N VAL A 16 10.74 5.45 25.01
CA VAL A 16 10.64 6.12 26.32
C VAL A 16 11.65 7.26 26.43
N ARG A 17 12.91 7.06 26.02
CA ARG A 17 13.95 8.10 26.03
C ARG A 17 13.61 9.28 25.13
N LEU A 18 13.00 9.02 23.98
CA LEU A 18 12.59 10.04 23.03
C LEU A 18 11.47 10.90 23.61
N PHE A 19 10.39 10.25 24.07
CA PHE A 19 9.20 10.94 24.56
C PHE A 19 9.38 11.58 25.93
N TYR A 20 10.36 11.14 26.72
CA TYR A 20 10.73 11.84 27.96
C TYR A 20 11.22 13.29 27.69
N LYS A 21 11.80 13.55 26.51
CA LYS A 21 12.25 14.88 26.11
C LYS A 21 11.15 15.72 25.48
N VAL A 22 10.03 15.10 25.09
CA VAL A 22 8.89 15.79 24.49
C VAL A 22 8.09 16.43 25.60
N GLN A 23 8.03 17.76 25.60
CA GLN A 23 7.21 18.47 26.56
C GLN A 23 5.74 18.35 26.16
N PRO A 24 4.86 17.84 27.04
CA PRO A 24 3.43 17.88 26.79
C PRO A 24 3.04 19.35 26.81
N GLY A 25 2.60 19.87 25.66
CA GLY A 25 2.09 21.22 25.63
C GLY A 25 0.78 21.31 26.42
N ASN A 26 0.44 22.54 26.86
CA ASN A 26 -0.76 22.81 27.65
C ASN A 26 -2.03 22.87 26.77
N GLU A 27 -1.98 22.37 25.53
CA GLU A 27 -3.09 22.45 24.60
C GLU A 27 -4.21 21.50 25.01
N THR A 28 -5.42 22.05 25.12
CA THR A 28 -6.65 21.26 25.28
C THR A 28 -7.10 20.60 23.99
N ASP A 29 -6.67 21.15 22.84
CA ASP A 29 -6.96 20.62 21.52
C ASP A 29 -6.00 19.47 21.19
N PHE A 30 -6.61 18.33 20.92
CA PHE A 30 -5.92 17.08 20.65
C PHE A 30 -5.02 17.13 19.40
N ILE A 31 -5.47 17.78 18.31
CA ILE A 31 -4.69 17.88 17.08
C ILE A 31 -3.49 18.81 17.29
N LYS A 32 -3.68 19.93 17.99
CA LYS A 32 -2.58 20.84 18.34
C LYS A 32 -1.54 20.15 19.20
N ARG A 33 -1.94 19.33 20.17
CA ARG A 33 -1.03 18.58 21.03
C ARG A 33 -0.13 17.63 20.24
N ILE A 34 -0.69 16.88 19.29
CA ILE A 34 0.09 16.03 18.38
C ILE A 34 1.03 16.87 17.52
N ASN A 35 0.56 17.98 16.95
CA ASN A 35 1.38 18.85 16.11
C ASN A 35 2.55 19.45 16.89
N THR A 36 2.34 19.85 18.15
CA THR A 36 3.39 20.34 19.05
C THR A 36 4.44 19.25 19.31
N ALA A 37 4.02 18.01 19.58
CA ALA A 37 4.93 16.88 19.77
C ALA A 37 5.70 16.55 18.48
N ALA A 38 5.00 16.51 17.33
CA ALA A 38 5.59 16.24 16.03
C ALA A 38 6.66 17.29 15.66
N ALA A 39 6.36 18.58 15.89
CA ALA A 39 7.29 19.67 15.67
C ALA A 39 8.55 19.57 16.54
N GLN A 40 8.44 19.16 17.81
CA GLN A 40 9.59 18.91 18.68
C GLN A 40 10.49 17.77 18.17
N LEU A 41 9.90 16.80 17.49
CA LEU A 41 10.62 15.67 16.89
C LEU A 41 11.16 15.98 15.47
N GLY A 42 10.66 17.03 14.84
CA GLY A 42 11.04 17.46 13.49
C GLY A 42 10.32 16.68 12.38
N ILE A 43 9.14 16.12 12.68
CA ILE A 43 8.28 15.38 11.73
C ILE A 43 6.88 15.99 11.70
N ASN A 44 6.06 15.61 10.73
CA ASN A 44 4.68 16.08 10.64
C ASN A 44 3.70 15.21 11.46
N HIS A 45 2.45 15.66 11.54
CA HIS A 45 1.37 14.97 12.27
C HIS A 45 1.20 13.51 11.81
N SER A 46 1.01 13.31 10.50
CA SER A 46 0.75 12.00 9.92
C SER A 46 1.92 11.05 10.14
N GLN A 47 3.14 11.55 9.95
CA GLN A 47 4.37 10.81 10.22
C GLN A 47 4.47 10.35 11.68
N LEU A 48 4.23 11.25 12.65
CA LEU A 48 4.27 10.90 14.06
C LEU A 48 3.22 9.83 14.39
N VAL A 49 1.97 10.04 13.99
CA VAL A 49 0.87 9.14 14.34
C VAL A 49 1.05 7.76 13.70
N CYS A 50 1.45 7.69 12.43
CA CYS A 50 1.65 6.42 11.74
C CYS A 50 2.91 5.70 12.22
N ALA A 51 4.04 6.38 12.41
CA ALA A 51 5.26 5.75 12.92
C ALA A 51 5.02 5.12 14.30
N ILE A 52 4.34 5.85 15.19
CA ILE A 52 4.03 5.37 16.53
C ILE A 52 2.96 4.27 16.52
N GLY A 53 1.88 4.46 15.75
CA GLY A 53 0.78 3.49 15.70
C GLY A 53 1.19 2.14 15.12
N PHE A 54 2.13 2.12 14.17
CA PHE A 54 2.69 0.89 13.59
C PHE A 54 3.95 0.37 14.31
N ASN A 55 4.44 1.03 15.36
CA ASN A 55 5.52 0.48 16.16
C ASN A 55 4.97 -0.60 17.11
N LYS A 56 5.43 -1.85 16.97
CA LYS A 56 4.95 -3.01 17.76
C LYS A 56 5.00 -2.82 19.28
N HIS A 57 5.91 -1.99 19.78
CA HIS A 57 6.10 -1.77 21.21
C HIS A 57 5.10 -0.77 21.81
N ILE A 58 4.38 0.00 20.99
CA ILE A 58 3.52 1.08 21.49
C ILE A 58 2.32 0.57 22.32
N ARG A 59 1.90 -0.68 22.10
CA ARG A 59 0.76 -1.31 22.80
C ARG A 59 0.95 -1.27 24.31
N ASP A 60 2.19 -1.44 24.76
CA ASP A 60 2.56 -1.52 26.17
C ASP A 60 3.02 -0.17 26.75
N LEU A 61 3.10 0.88 25.93
CA LEU A 61 3.66 2.19 26.31
C LEU A 61 2.56 3.25 26.47
N SER A 62 1.69 3.03 27.47
CA SER A 62 0.51 3.87 27.68
C SER A 62 0.79 5.34 27.89
N ASP A 63 1.91 5.65 28.51
CA ASP A 63 2.32 7.01 28.81
C ASP A 63 2.60 7.81 27.53
N ILE A 64 3.13 7.16 26.49
CA ILE A 64 3.47 7.81 25.21
C ILE A 64 2.21 8.22 24.47
N TYR A 65 1.28 7.29 24.22
CA TYR A 65 0.05 7.66 23.51
C TYR A 65 -0.84 8.59 24.35
N SER A 66 -0.77 8.50 25.68
CA SER A 66 -1.47 9.45 26.58
C SER A 66 -0.85 10.86 26.53
N LEU A 67 0.47 10.96 26.37
CA LEU A 67 1.18 12.22 26.15
C LEU A 67 0.78 12.87 24.82
N LEU A 68 0.44 12.08 23.81
CA LEU A 68 -0.13 12.55 22.55
C LEU A 68 -1.64 12.87 22.66
N GLY A 69 -2.27 12.59 23.80
CA GLY A 69 -3.68 12.87 24.06
C GLY A 69 -4.65 11.74 23.72
N PHE A 70 -4.15 10.57 23.34
CA PHE A 70 -5.00 9.39 23.13
C PHE A 70 -5.36 8.75 24.48
N ARG A 71 -6.65 8.47 24.69
CA ARG A 71 -7.12 7.82 25.93
C ARG A 71 -6.87 6.31 25.96
N SER A 72 -6.57 5.71 24.81
CA SER A 72 -6.33 4.29 24.68
C SER A 72 -5.58 3.99 23.38
N PHE A 73 -4.90 2.85 23.35
CA PHE A 73 -4.27 2.33 22.14
C PHE A 73 -5.26 2.22 20.97
N LYS A 74 -6.49 1.78 21.23
CA LYS A 74 -7.54 1.70 20.19
C LYS A 74 -7.80 3.03 19.48
N LEU A 75 -7.78 4.16 20.20
CA LEU A 75 -7.97 5.48 19.59
C LEU A 75 -6.76 5.92 18.77
N LEU A 76 -5.55 5.54 19.19
CA LEU A 76 -4.33 5.72 18.38
C LEU A 76 -4.43 4.94 17.08
N THR A 77 -4.72 3.65 17.14
CA THR A 77 -4.89 2.80 15.96
C THR A 77 -6.00 3.31 15.04
N TYR A 78 -7.13 3.76 15.58
CA TYR A 78 -8.20 4.35 14.76
C TYR A 78 -7.70 5.55 13.94
N ARG A 79 -6.98 6.47 14.58
CA ARG A 79 -6.44 7.66 13.89
C ARG A 79 -5.32 7.29 12.91
N GLN A 80 -4.46 6.36 13.27
CA GLN A 80 -3.41 5.83 12.39
C GLN A 80 -4.00 5.13 11.17
N ASN A 81 -5.05 4.34 11.31
CA ASN A 81 -5.77 3.71 10.20
C ASN A 81 -6.44 4.75 9.30
N GLU A 82 -7.07 5.78 9.87
CA GLU A 82 -7.68 6.88 9.11
C GLU A 82 -6.64 7.62 8.28
N ILE A 83 -5.53 8.05 8.89
CA ILE A 83 -4.46 8.75 8.19
C ILE A 83 -3.83 7.85 7.14
N PHE A 84 -3.49 6.61 7.49
CA PHE A 84 -2.84 5.68 6.57
C PHE A 84 -3.72 5.36 5.36
N THR A 85 -5.04 5.27 5.52
CA THR A 85 -5.90 4.95 4.37
C THR A 85 -6.26 6.17 3.52
N THR A 86 -6.26 7.39 4.08
CA THR A 86 -6.72 8.60 3.39
C THR A 86 -5.60 9.50 2.88
N ASP A 87 -4.39 9.42 3.45
CA ASP A 87 -3.23 10.16 2.95
C ASP A 87 -2.66 9.49 1.69
N THR A 88 -2.98 10.10 0.54
CA THR A 88 -2.50 9.71 -0.80
C THR A 88 -1.17 10.40 -1.11
N TYR A 89 -0.17 10.15 -0.25
CA TYR A 89 1.20 10.66 -0.35
C TYR A 89 1.41 12.16 -0.14
N HIS A 90 0.48 12.81 0.56
CA HIS A 90 0.53 14.24 0.82
C HIS A 90 1.40 14.57 2.04
N GLN A 91 1.21 13.85 3.15
CA GLN A 91 2.01 14.01 4.37
C GLN A 91 2.85 12.77 4.67
N LEU A 92 2.44 11.59 4.20
CA LEU A 92 3.22 10.37 4.26
C LEU A 92 3.86 10.11 2.90
N THR A 93 5.17 10.32 2.77
CA THR A 93 5.83 10.06 1.48
C THR A 93 5.78 8.57 1.14
N ILE A 94 5.96 8.22 -0.14
CA ILE A 94 6.07 6.82 -0.54
C ILE A 94 7.11 6.06 0.29
N ASP A 95 8.26 6.67 0.60
CA ASP A 95 9.28 6.05 1.47
C ASP A 95 8.74 5.70 2.86
N ASN A 96 7.89 6.56 3.46
CA ASN A 96 7.26 6.25 4.75
C ASN A 96 6.32 5.05 4.65
N ILE A 97 5.60 4.92 3.53
CA ILE A 97 4.68 3.80 3.29
C ILE A 97 5.46 2.50 3.09
N LEU A 98 6.54 2.55 2.30
CA LEU A 98 7.44 1.42 2.10
C LEU A 98 8.09 0.98 3.41
N ASP A 99 8.50 1.93 4.25
CA ASP A 99 9.02 1.64 5.59
C ASP A 99 7.97 0.89 6.44
N ILE A 100 6.71 1.34 6.46
CA ILE A 100 5.60 0.66 7.16
C ILE A 100 5.47 -0.79 6.67
N TYR A 101 5.50 -1.02 5.35
CA TYR A 101 5.40 -2.36 4.79
C TYR A 101 6.62 -3.23 5.06
N SER A 102 7.79 -2.62 5.22
CA SER A 102 9.05 -3.32 5.53
C SER A 102 9.18 -3.69 7.01
N VAL A 103 8.48 -2.99 7.91
CA VAL A 103 8.60 -3.20 9.36
C VAL A 103 8.04 -4.57 9.71
N ARG A 104 8.98 -5.40 10.15
CA ARG A 104 8.90 -6.85 10.40
C ARG A 104 7.47 -7.41 10.43
N LEU A 105 7.14 -8.07 9.33
CA LEU A 105 6.04 -9.05 9.16
C LEU A 105 6.02 -10.17 10.23
N GLU A 106 6.98 -10.18 11.16
CA GLU A 106 7.01 -11.02 12.35
C GLU A 106 5.91 -10.64 13.34
N ASP A 107 5.45 -9.38 13.36
CA ASP A 107 4.28 -8.99 14.14
C ASP A 107 3.00 -9.30 13.34
N GLU A 108 2.41 -10.45 13.65
CA GLU A 108 1.21 -10.96 13.01
C GLU A 108 0.03 -9.97 13.10
N GLU A 109 -0.11 -9.26 14.24
CA GLU A 109 -1.23 -8.34 14.44
C GLU A 109 -1.09 -7.07 13.59
N ILE A 110 0.13 -6.54 13.42
CA ILE A 110 0.40 -5.46 12.47
C ILE A 110 0.15 -5.93 11.05
N ARG A 111 0.60 -7.14 10.69
CA ARG A 111 0.40 -7.68 9.34
C ARG A 111 -1.07 -7.83 8.98
N GLU A 112 -1.88 -8.39 9.87
CA GLU A 112 -3.33 -8.52 9.68
C GLU A 112 -4.00 -7.15 9.62
N THR A 113 -3.57 -6.20 10.46
CA THR A 113 -4.07 -4.82 10.38
C THR A 113 -3.76 -4.20 9.02
N LEU A 114 -2.55 -4.34 8.50
CA LEU A 114 -2.16 -3.81 7.20
C LEU A 114 -3.01 -4.44 6.08
N ARG A 115 -3.24 -5.76 6.11
CA ARG A 115 -4.10 -6.47 5.16
C ARG A 115 -5.50 -5.87 5.07
N ASP A 116 -6.11 -5.57 6.21
CA ASP A 116 -7.44 -4.96 6.28
C ASP A 116 -7.45 -3.53 5.70
N LEU A 117 -6.33 -2.81 5.81
CA LEU A 117 -6.21 -1.42 5.35
C LEU A 117 -5.83 -1.29 3.88
N LEU A 118 -5.29 -2.34 3.23
CA LEU A 118 -4.86 -2.26 1.83
C LEU A 118 -5.98 -1.83 0.90
N LYS A 119 -7.14 -2.48 1.00
CA LYS A 119 -8.28 -2.19 0.12
C LYS A 119 -8.74 -0.73 0.21
N PRO A 120 -9.09 -0.17 1.39
CA PRO A 120 -9.48 1.22 1.48
C PRO A 120 -8.35 2.19 1.09
N ARG A 121 -7.09 1.88 1.40
CA ARG A 121 -5.95 2.72 0.98
C ARG A 121 -5.84 2.81 -0.54
N LEU A 122 -5.81 1.67 -1.24
CA LEU A 122 -5.74 1.66 -2.70
C LEU A 122 -6.96 2.35 -3.34
N GLN A 123 -8.16 2.21 -2.76
CA GLN A 123 -9.34 2.91 -3.26
C GLN A 123 -9.19 4.43 -3.20
N HIS A 124 -8.63 4.98 -2.12
CA HIS A 124 -8.39 6.43 -2.04
C HIS A 124 -7.30 6.88 -3.01
N ILE A 125 -6.19 6.14 -3.12
CA ILE A 125 -5.11 6.45 -4.06
C ILE A 125 -5.64 6.44 -5.50
N GLU A 126 -6.38 5.39 -5.88
CA GLU A 126 -6.96 5.24 -7.22
C GLU A 126 -7.97 6.37 -7.54
N ALA A 127 -8.80 6.75 -6.57
CA ALA A 127 -9.73 7.88 -6.72
C ALA A 127 -9.04 9.24 -6.82
N ASP A 128 -7.81 9.36 -6.31
CA ASP A 128 -7.02 10.58 -6.39
C ASP A 128 -6.20 10.64 -7.69
N ILE A 129 -5.74 9.48 -8.19
CA ILE A 129 -5.15 9.34 -9.54
C ILE A 129 -6.10 9.83 -10.63
N GLU A 130 -7.42 9.62 -10.49
CA GLU A 130 -8.40 10.15 -11.46
C GLU A 130 -8.45 11.68 -11.54
N LYS A 131 -7.97 12.36 -10.49
CA LYS A 131 -8.11 13.81 -10.31
C LYS A 131 -6.81 14.56 -10.48
N THR A 132 -5.68 13.85 -10.49
CA THR A 132 -4.35 14.44 -10.53
C THR A 132 -3.66 14.17 -11.86
N ASP A 133 -2.95 15.19 -12.36
CA ASP A 133 -2.09 15.07 -13.53
C ASP A 133 -0.61 14.84 -13.12
N ASP A 134 -0.32 14.67 -11.82
CA ASP A 134 1.05 14.51 -11.31
C ASP A 134 1.62 13.11 -11.63
N PRO A 135 2.65 12.99 -12.49
CA PRO A 135 3.30 11.71 -12.79
C PRO A 135 3.98 11.10 -11.56
N GLY A 136 4.42 11.92 -10.59
CA GLY A 136 5.05 11.45 -9.35
C GLY A 136 4.08 10.62 -8.50
N HIS A 137 2.79 10.94 -8.56
CA HIS A 137 1.76 10.19 -7.86
C HIS A 137 1.57 8.78 -8.45
N ILE A 138 1.57 8.67 -9.78
CA ILE A 138 1.52 7.37 -10.47
C ILE A 138 2.75 6.52 -10.15
N ILE A 139 3.94 7.12 -10.12
CA ILE A 139 5.18 6.41 -9.74
C ILE A 139 5.08 5.87 -8.31
N SER A 140 4.58 6.69 -7.38
CA SER A 140 4.39 6.28 -5.98
C SER A 140 3.40 5.10 -5.88
N TYR A 141 2.28 5.14 -6.60
CA TYR A 141 1.32 4.04 -6.68
C TYR A 141 1.93 2.74 -7.23
N ARG A 142 2.76 2.83 -8.29
CA ARG A 142 3.51 1.67 -8.81
C ARG A 142 4.42 1.04 -7.75
N MET A 143 5.18 1.89 -7.05
CA MET A 143 6.09 1.45 -5.99
C MET A 143 5.33 0.77 -4.85
N GLU A 144 4.20 1.34 -4.44
CA GLU A 144 3.36 0.78 -3.39
C GLU A 144 2.75 -0.56 -3.78
N ILE A 145 2.18 -0.71 -5.00
CA ILE A 145 1.66 -1.99 -5.47
C ILE A 145 2.75 -3.06 -5.46
N HIS A 146 3.95 -2.73 -5.98
CA HIS A 146 5.07 -3.66 -5.95
C HIS A 146 5.44 -4.08 -4.52
N ALA A 147 5.50 -3.13 -3.59
CA ALA A 147 5.83 -3.38 -2.20
C ALA A 147 4.78 -4.26 -1.50
N ILE A 148 3.50 -4.03 -1.74
CA ILE A 148 2.39 -4.79 -1.15
C ILE A 148 2.50 -6.29 -1.44
N TYR A 149 2.84 -6.65 -2.67
CA TYR A 149 2.98 -8.06 -3.07
C TYR A 149 4.31 -8.67 -2.66
N THR A 150 5.42 -7.92 -2.79
CA THR A 150 6.77 -8.42 -2.46
C THR A 150 7.03 -8.54 -0.96
N SER A 151 6.38 -7.71 -0.14
CA SER A 151 6.42 -7.81 1.32
C SER A 151 5.49 -8.89 1.87
N GLY A 152 4.71 -9.60 1.05
CA GLY A 152 3.82 -10.66 1.54
C GLY A 152 2.67 -10.17 2.44
N ILE A 153 2.40 -8.86 2.44
CA ILE A 153 1.20 -8.30 3.08
C ILE A 153 -0.01 -8.74 2.28
N ALA A 154 -0.01 -8.51 0.95
CA ALA A 154 -1.03 -9.10 0.10
C ALA A 154 -0.88 -10.63 0.07
N ASP A 155 -2.02 -11.31 0.07
CA ASP A 155 -2.12 -12.74 -0.10
C ASP A 155 -2.78 -13.08 -1.45
N LYS A 156 -2.91 -14.38 -1.73
CA LYS A 156 -3.57 -14.85 -2.95
C LYS A 156 -5.04 -14.42 -3.01
N THR A 157 -5.72 -14.31 -1.87
CA THR A 157 -7.12 -13.88 -1.78
C THR A 157 -7.28 -12.43 -2.22
N PHE A 158 -6.37 -11.55 -1.77
CA PHE A 158 -6.30 -10.16 -2.17
C PHE A 158 -6.02 -10.02 -3.67
N ALA A 159 -5.01 -10.73 -4.18
CA ALA A 159 -4.68 -10.75 -5.61
C ALA A 159 -5.88 -11.19 -6.47
N ASP A 160 -6.57 -12.27 -6.07
CA ASP A 160 -7.77 -12.77 -6.75
C ASP A 160 -8.89 -11.73 -6.78
N ALA A 161 -9.14 -11.07 -5.64
CA ALA A 161 -10.15 -10.02 -5.54
C ALA A 161 -9.84 -8.83 -6.46
N ARG A 162 -8.55 -8.47 -6.59
CA ARG A 162 -8.11 -7.41 -7.51
C ARG A 162 -8.23 -7.83 -8.97
N LEU A 163 -7.80 -9.03 -9.37
CA LEU A 163 -7.92 -9.51 -10.75
C LEU A 163 -9.38 -9.65 -11.21
N LYS A 164 -10.29 -10.04 -10.32
CA LYS A 164 -11.73 -10.19 -10.65
C LYS A 164 -12.48 -8.87 -10.78
N ASN A 165 -11.99 -7.80 -10.14
CA ASN A 165 -12.65 -6.50 -10.19
C ASN A 165 -12.31 -5.78 -11.50
N ARG A 166 -13.22 -5.78 -12.47
CA ARG A 166 -13.00 -5.12 -13.78
C ARG A 166 -12.91 -3.60 -13.69
N ASN A 167 -13.50 -2.98 -12.67
CA ASN A 167 -13.58 -1.52 -12.55
C ASN A 167 -12.23 -0.84 -12.29
N ILE A 168 -11.23 -1.63 -11.87
CA ILE A 168 -9.89 -1.16 -11.54
C ILE A 168 -8.86 -1.55 -12.61
N ALA A 169 -9.27 -2.15 -13.73
CA ALA A 169 -8.34 -2.64 -14.75
C ALA A 169 -7.36 -1.56 -15.22
N LYS A 170 -7.83 -0.32 -15.42
CA LYS A 170 -6.97 0.82 -15.77
C LYS A 170 -5.86 1.07 -14.75
N TYR A 171 -6.14 0.91 -13.45
CA TYR A 171 -5.13 1.10 -12.40
C TYR A 171 -4.16 -0.07 -12.34
N ARG A 172 -4.65 -1.30 -12.59
CA ARG A 172 -3.78 -2.48 -12.69
C ARG A 172 -2.77 -2.34 -13.83
N VAL A 173 -3.21 -1.87 -15.00
CA VAL A 173 -2.33 -1.54 -16.13
C VAL A 173 -1.31 -0.47 -15.73
N ILE A 174 -1.77 0.64 -15.14
CA ILE A 174 -0.88 1.70 -14.64
C ILE A 174 0.17 1.11 -13.70
N ALA A 175 -0.22 0.26 -12.75
CA ALA A 175 0.66 -0.35 -11.77
C ALA A 175 1.52 -1.51 -12.31
N ASN A 176 1.24 -2.01 -13.51
CA ASN A 176 1.71 -3.31 -13.99
C ASN A 176 1.41 -4.46 -13.00
N GLU A 177 0.25 -4.40 -12.35
CA GLU A 177 -0.10 -5.24 -11.21
C GLU A 177 -0.15 -6.74 -11.58
N ALA A 178 -0.63 -7.08 -12.78
CA ALA A 178 -0.69 -8.45 -13.27
C ALA A 178 0.69 -9.13 -13.27
N ASN A 179 1.73 -8.41 -13.70
CA ASN A 179 3.10 -8.90 -13.71
C ASN A 179 3.63 -9.09 -12.28
N VAL A 180 3.37 -8.11 -11.40
CA VAL A 180 3.76 -8.20 -10.00
C VAL A 180 3.11 -9.41 -9.30
N ILE A 181 1.85 -9.71 -9.61
CA ILE A 181 1.13 -10.88 -9.08
C ILE A 181 1.77 -12.20 -9.56
N ILE A 182 2.21 -12.25 -10.83
CA ILE A 182 2.93 -13.39 -11.40
C ILE A 182 4.29 -13.56 -10.72
N ASP A 183 5.06 -12.49 -10.59
CA ASP A 183 6.39 -12.50 -9.99
C ASP A 183 6.36 -12.91 -8.52
N ALA A 184 5.32 -12.50 -7.80
CA ALA A 184 5.06 -12.94 -6.44
C ALA A 184 4.54 -14.40 -6.33
N GLY A 185 4.27 -15.06 -7.46
CA GLY A 185 3.91 -16.47 -7.54
C GLY A 185 2.46 -16.79 -7.15
N TYR A 186 1.57 -15.79 -7.06
CA TYR A 186 0.19 -16.02 -6.66
C TYR A 186 -0.64 -16.70 -7.75
N PHE A 187 -0.36 -16.37 -9.02
CA PHE A 187 -1.05 -16.91 -10.18
C PHE A 187 -0.07 -17.16 -11.34
N PRO A 188 -0.20 -18.28 -12.07
CA PRO A 188 0.62 -18.54 -13.23
C PRO A 188 0.19 -17.64 -14.41
N PRO A 189 1.12 -17.23 -15.30
CA PRO A 189 0.80 -16.38 -16.46
C PRO A 189 -0.38 -16.86 -17.31
N SER A 190 -0.46 -18.16 -17.54
CA SER A 190 -1.56 -18.78 -18.29
C SER A 190 -2.92 -18.46 -17.68
N ASN A 191 -3.05 -18.55 -16.36
CA ASN A 191 -4.32 -18.28 -15.70
C ASN A 191 -4.76 -16.84 -15.91
N LEU A 192 -3.85 -15.86 -15.83
CA LEU A 192 -4.19 -14.46 -16.06
C LEU A 192 -4.55 -14.23 -17.54
N PHE A 193 -3.74 -14.73 -18.46
CA PHE A 193 -3.93 -14.51 -19.90
C PHE A 193 -5.28 -15.02 -20.42
N PHE A 194 -5.75 -16.16 -19.91
CA PHE A 194 -7.04 -16.73 -20.30
C PHE A 194 -8.23 -16.20 -19.48
N MET A 195 -8.01 -15.33 -18.50
CA MET A 195 -9.07 -14.80 -17.64
C MET A 195 -9.82 -13.65 -18.31
N ASP A 196 -11.16 -13.71 -18.27
CA ASP A 196 -12.01 -12.70 -18.94
C ASP A 196 -12.07 -11.35 -18.22
N SER A 197 -11.63 -11.27 -16.96
CA SER A 197 -11.57 -10.00 -16.21
C SER A 197 -10.30 -9.19 -16.44
N ILE A 198 -9.34 -9.77 -17.17
CA ILE A 198 -8.08 -9.12 -17.55
C ILE A 198 -8.30 -8.40 -18.88
N SER A 199 -7.93 -7.12 -18.92
CA SER A 199 -8.14 -6.28 -20.10
C SER A 199 -7.20 -6.68 -21.25
N VAL A 200 -7.49 -6.17 -22.45
CA VAL A 200 -6.62 -6.36 -23.63
C VAL A 200 -5.24 -5.76 -23.37
N ASP A 201 -5.17 -4.58 -22.74
CA ASP A 201 -3.91 -3.92 -22.39
C ASP A 201 -3.09 -4.75 -21.41
N GLU A 202 -3.71 -5.30 -20.36
CA GLU A 202 -3.00 -6.19 -19.43
C GLU A 202 -2.48 -7.45 -20.15
N LYS A 203 -3.26 -8.02 -21.07
CA LYS A 203 -2.81 -9.17 -21.86
C LYS A 203 -1.65 -8.83 -22.79
N ARG A 204 -1.66 -7.63 -23.39
CA ARG A 204 -0.55 -7.10 -24.18
C ARG A 204 0.71 -6.99 -23.32
N ASP A 205 0.59 -6.40 -22.13
CA ASP A 205 1.70 -6.28 -21.17
C ASP A 205 2.29 -7.66 -20.81
N LEU A 206 1.44 -8.67 -20.58
CA LEU A 206 1.88 -10.05 -20.30
C LEU A 206 2.72 -10.65 -21.44
N ILE A 207 2.35 -10.36 -22.70
CA ILE A 207 3.08 -10.82 -23.89
C ILE A 207 4.42 -10.08 -24.01
N GLU A 208 4.41 -8.75 -23.88
CA GLU A 208 5.60 -7.91 -24.02
C GLU A 208 6.67 -8.25 -22.94
N HIS A 209 6.22 -8.63 -21.75
CA HIS A 209 7.09 -9.08 -20.66
C HIS A 209 7.51 -10.56 -20.78
N LYS A 210 7.16 -11.23 -21.89
CA LYS A 210 7.53 -12.62 -22.21
C LYS A 210 7.00 -13.67 -21.24
N TYR A 211 5.93 -13.37 -20.52
CA TYR A 211 5.24 -14.37 -19.70
C TYR A 211 4.38 -15.32 -20.55
N ILE A 212 4.00 -14.89 -21.76
CA ILE A 212 3.12 -15.63 -22.67
C ILE A 212 3.92 -16.04 -23.92
N SER A 213 3.81 -17.31 -24.29
CA SER A 213 4.46 -17.88 -25.48
C SER A 213 3.57 -17.76 -26.72
N ALA A 214 4.19 -17.81 -27.91
CA ALA A 214 3.47 -17.82 -29.18
C ALA A 214 2.42 -18.95 -29.26
N ASP A 215 2.71 -20.12 -28.70
CA ASP A 215 1.77 -21.25 -28.64
C ASP A 215 0.52 -20.92 -27.83
N MET A 216 0.65 -20.14 -26.75
CA MET A 216 -0.48 -19.71 -25.92
C MET A 216 -1.33 -18.68 -26.65
N ILE A 217 -0.71 -17.76 -27.39
CA ILE A 217 -1.40 -16.78 -28.25
C ILE A 217 -2.19 -17.53 -29.33
N ALA A 218 -1.55 -18.46 -30.03
CA ALA A 218 -2.18 -19.30 -31.05
C ALA A 218 -3.37 -20.10 -30.48
N ASN A 219 -3.25 -20.65 -29.27
CA ASN A 219 -4.35 -21.32 -28.57
C ASN A 219 -5.52 -20.37 -28.29
N ARG A 220 -5.24 -19.16 -27.75
CA ARG A 220 -6.29 -18.17 -27.45
C ARG A 220 -7.05 -17.73 -28.70
N LEU A 221 -6.37 -17.58 -29.84
CA LEU A 221 -6.99 -17.22 -31.12
C LEU A 221 -7.96 -18.27 -31.68
N GLN A 222 -7.86 -19.53 -31.23
CA GLN A 222 -8.81 -20.58 -31.60
C GLN A 222 -10.21 -20.37 -30.97
N ASN A 223 -10.33 -19.51 -29.96
CA ASN A 223 -11.61 -19.17 -29.36
C ASN A 223 -12.49 -18.37 -30.35
N GLN A 224 -13.59 -18.97 -30.80
CA GLN A 224 -14.54 -18.34 -31.75
C GLN A 224 -15.29 -17.14 -31.16
N HIS A 225 -15.37 -17.04 -29.83
CA HIS A 225 -16.04 -15.95 -29.12
C HIS A 225 -15.06 -14.90 -28.58
N LEU A 226 -13.81 -14.91 -29.06
CA LEU A 226 -12.82 -13.92 -28.71
C LEU A 226 -13.28 -12.53 -29.17
N PRO A 227 -13.25 -11.49 -28.30
CA PRO A 227 -13.56 -10.12 -28.70
C PRO A 227 -12.67 -9.67 -29.87
N ALA A 228 -13.23 -8.89 -30.80
CA ALA A 228 -12.52 -8.46 -32.01
C ALA A 228 -11.23 -7.68 -31.70
N GLU A 229 -11.29 -6.79 -30.71
CA GLU A 229 -10.13 -6.01 -30.23
C GLU A 229 -9.03 -6.91 -29.64
N GLU A 230 -9.40 -7.93 -28.86
CA GLU A 230 -8.42 -8.89 -28.33
C GLU A 230 -7.81 -9.70 -29.48
N ARG A 231 -8.62 -10.12 -30.45
CA ARG A 231 -8.15 -10.87 -31.62
C ARG A 231 -7.14 -10.06 -32.44
N GLU A 232 -7.47 -8.82 -32.78
CA GLU A 232 -6.59 -7.91 -33.52
C GLU A 232 -5.26 -7.73 -32.78
N MET A 233 -5.32 -7.46 -31.47
CA MET A 233 -4.11 -7.33 -30.65
C MET A 233 -3.24 -8.60 -30.68
N LEU A 234 -3.84 -9.79 -30.55
CA LEU A 234 -3.09 -11.05 -30.54
C LEU A 234 -2.49 -11.41 -31.90
N GLU A 235 -3.14 -11.01 -33.00
CA GLU A 235 -2.64 -11.23 -34.37
C GLU A 235 -1.38 -10.42 -34.66
N ASP A 236 -1.17 -9.27 -34.02
CA ASP A 236 0.06 -8.47 -34.12
C ASP A 236 1.31 -9.16 -33.56
N PHE A 237 1.14 -10.19 -32.72
CA PHE A 237 2.23 -10.90 -32.03
C PHE A 237 2.56 -12.28 -32.63
N ILE A 238 1.98 -12.64 -33.80
CA ILE A 238 2.24 -13.90 -34.52
C ILE A 238 3.00 -13.65 -35.82
#